data_AF-A0A382PC29-F1
#
_entry.id   AF-A0A382PC29-F1
#
_cell.length_a   1.000
_cell.length_b   1.000
_cell.length_c   1.000
_cell.angle_alpha   90.00
_cell.angle_beta   90.00
_cell.angle_gamma   90.00
#
_symmetry.space_group_name_H-M   'P 1'
#
loop_
_entity.id
_entity.type
_entity.pdbx_description
1 polymer ?
#
loop_
_entity_poly.entity_id
_entity_poly.type
_entity_poly.pdbx_seq_one_letter_code
_entity_poly.pdbx_strand_id
1 'polypeptide(L)'
;MYYVAIEGTIGVGKTSLANLLSEKLSAKLVLETFEDNPFLSDFYEDPERHAFQTQLWFLLQRYQQQQDLRQVDMFQNLVITDYMFVKDRLFASLNLSEKEMSLYDTVAN
;
A
#
# COMPACT_ATOMS: atom_id res chain seq x y z
N MET A 1 -5.44 -14.38 -11.92
CA MET A 1 -5.51 -12.97 -11.51
C MET A 1 -4.23 -12.27 -11.96
N TYR A 2 -4.36 -11.26 -12.81
CA TYR A 2 -3.27 -10.39 -13.25
C TYR A 2 -3.25 -9.16 -12.35
N TYR A 3 -2.05 -8.70 -12.01
CA TYR A 3 -1.85 -7.55 -11.13
C TYR A 3 -0.88 -6.59 -11.80
N VAL A 4 -1.32 -5.36 -12.06
CA VAL A 4 -0.52 -4.31 -12.69
C VAL A 4 -0.41 -3.13 -11.73
N ALA A 5 0.81 -2.88 -11.26
CA ALA A 5 1.13 -1.72 -10.46
C ALA A 5 1.80 -0.65 -11.31
N ILE A 6 1.34 0.59 -11.16
CA ILE A 6 1.84 1.77 -11.87
C ILE A 6 2.73 2.54 -10.91
N GLU A 7 4.01 2.69 -11.26
CA GLU A 7 5.00 3.30 -10.40
C GLU A 7 5.70 4.49 -11.05
N GLY A 8 6.15 5.41 -10.20
CA GLY A 8 6.71 6.68 -10.63
C GLY A 8 6.80 7.71 -9.51
N THR A 9 7.46 8.82 -9.79
CA THR A 9 7.69 9.92 -8.83
C THR A 9 6.38 10.54 -8.33
N ILE A 10 6.46 11.26 -7.21
CA ILE A 10 5.32 12.01 -6.67
C ILE A 10 4.89 13.06 -7.70
N GLY A 11 3.58 13.18 -7.92
CA GLY A 11 3.01 14.15 -8.86
C GLY A 11 3.06 13.78 -10.35
N VAL A 12 3.60 12.62 -10.74
CA VAL A 12 3.71 12.22 -12.16
C VAL A 12 2.38 11.76 -12.81
N GLY A 13 1.31 11.61 -12.02
CA GLY A 13 -0.02 11.22 -12.51
C GLY A 13 -0.33 9.71 -12.47
N LYS A 14 0.31 8.95 -11.57
CA LYS A 14 0.07 7.49 -11.40
C LYS A 14 -1.41 7.16 -11.18
N THR A 15 -2.03 7.82 -10.20
CA THR A 15 -3.43 7.64 -9.83
C THR A 15 -4.35 7.93 -11.01
N SER A 16 -4.08 8.99 -11.77
CA SER A 16 -4.85 9.31 -12.98
C SER A 16 -4.75 8.23 -14.05
N LEU A 17 -3.54 7.68 -14.27
CA LEU A 17 -3.34 6.57 -15.22
C LEU A 17 -4.00 5.27 -14.72
N ALA A 18 -3.93 4.97 -13.43
CA ALA A 18 -4.57 3.81 -12.82
C ALA A 18 -6.09 3.85 -13.01
N ASN A 19 -6.72 4.99 -12.73
CA ASN A 19 -8.14 5.21 -12.98
C ASN A 19 -8.49 4.96 -14.46
N LEU A 20 -7.80 5.63 -15.39
CA LEU A 20 -8.06 5.49 -16.82
C LEU A 20 -7.92 4.05 -17.33
N LEU A 21 -6.89 3.33 -16.88
CA LEU A 21 -6.67 1.93 -17.26
C LEU A 21 -7.72 1.01 -16.66
N SER A 22 -8.13 1.25 -15.41
CA SER A 22 -9.16 0.43 -14.75
C SER A 22 -10.51 0.51 -15.49
N GLU A 23 -10.92 1.71 -15.89
CA GLU A 23 -12.14 1.94 -16.67
C GLU A 23 -12.05 1.27 -18.04
N LYS A 24 -10.95 1.51 -18.78
CA LYS A 24 -10.76 0.95 -20.14
C LYS A 24 -10.71 -0.56 -20.18
N LEU A 25 -10.16 -1.19 -19.15
CA LEU A 25 -9.97 -2.65 -19.08
C LEU A 25 -11.05 -3.36 -18.26
N SER A 26 -12.04 -2.62 -17.73
CA SER A 26 -13.03 -3.15 -16.78
C SER A 26 -12.36 -3.91 -15.62
N ALA A 27 -11.24 -3.37 -15.14
CA ALA A 27 -10.42 -3.96 -14.11
C ALA A 27 -10.77 -3.39 -12.74
N LYS A 28 -10.48 -4.15 -11.69
CA LYS A 28 -10.62 -3.68 -10.32
C LYS A 28 -9.53 -2.64 -10.05
N LEU A 29 -9.94 -1.45 -9.63
CA LEU A 29 -9.04 -0.40 -9.17
C LEU A 29 -8.75 -0.55 -7.68
N VAL A 30 -7.47 -0.47 -7.31
CA VAL A 30 -7.01 -0.39 -5.91
C VAL A 30 -6.04 0.78 -5.81
N LEU A 31 -6.42 1.81 -5.05
CA LEU A 31 -5.60 3.00 -4.86
C LEU A 31 -4.96 3.00 -3.48
N GLU A 32 -3.82 3.65 -3.38
CA GLU A 32 -3.17 3.91 -2.10
C GLU A 32 -3.79 5.11 -1.38
N THR A 33 -4.17 4.92 -0.11
CA THR A 33 -4.79 5.95 0.73
C THR A 33 -3.89 6.30 1.92
N PHE A 34 -2.74 6.93 1.64
CA PHE A 34 -1.80 7.33 2.69
C PHE A 34 -2.39 8.34 3.67
N GLU A 35 -3.26 9.22 3.19
CA GLU A 35 -3.81 10.35 3.96
C GLU A 35 -4.70 9.89 5.12
N ASP A 36 -5.23 8.67 5.08
CA ASP A 36 -6.06 8.11 6.15
C ASP A 36 -5.23 7.60 7.33
N ASN A 37 -3.90 7.58 7.21
CA ASN A 37 -3.02 7.10 8.27
C ASN A 37 -2.91 8.16 9.40
N PRO A 38 -3.45 7.89 10.59
CA PRO A 38 -3.51 8.88 11.67
C PRO A 38 -2.13 9.21 12.25
N PHE A 39 -1.10 8.41 11.94
CA PHE A 39 0.26 8.61 12.42
C PHE A 39 1.16 9.30 11.41
N LEU A 40 0.70 9.51 10.18
CA LEU A 40 1.55 9.99 9.09
C LEU A 40 2.01 11.43 9.31
N SER A 41 1.16 12.30 9.86
CA SER A 41 1.57 13.66 10.25
C SER A 41 2.69 13.63 11.28
N ASP A 42 2.51 12.83 12.33
CA ASP A 42 3.46 12.74 13.44
C ASP A 42 4.78 12.10 12.99
N PHE A 43 4.73 11.18 12.03
CA PHE A 43 5.91 10.61 11.39
C PHE A 43 6.75 11.66 10.65
N TYR A 44 6.12 12.66 10.01
CA TYR A 44 6.88 13.75 9.39
C TYR A 44 7.54 14.68 10.41
N GLU A 45 7.04 14.72 11.65
CA GLU A 45 7.62 15.51 12.74
C GLU A 45 8.75 14.76 13.47
N ASP A 46 8.53 13.48 13.79
CA ASP A 46 9.48 12.61 14.50
C ASP A 46 9.41 11.16 13.98
N PRO A 47 10.18 10.84 12.93
CA PRO A 47 10.19 9.49 12.35
C PRO A 47 10.58 8.41 13.35
N GLU A 48 11.56 8.66 14.23
CA GLU A 48 12.08 7.64 15.16
C GLU A 48 11.00 7.17 16.15
N ARG A 49 10.09 8.08 16.54
CA ARG A 49 9.03 7.79 17.49
C ARG A 49 7.76 7.21 16.86
N HIS A 50 7.47 7.58 15.61
CA HIS A 50 6.19 7.31 14.95
C HIS A 50 6.27 6.34 13.77
N ALA A 51 7.48 5.93 13.35
CA ALA A 51 7.67 5.02 12.22
C ALA A 51 6.91 3.70 12.42
N PHE A 52 7.01 3.09 13.60
CA PHE A 52 6.41 1.76 13.82
C PHE A 52 4.88 1.76 13.69
N GLN A 53 4.19 2.70 14.33
CA GLN A 53 2.73 2.80 14.26
C GLN A 53 2.27 3.13 12.84
N THR A 54 3.02 4.01 12.16
CA THR A 54 2.77 4.39 10.77
C THR A 54 2.88 3.18 9.84
N GLN A 55 3.95 2.39 9.96
CA GLN A 55 4.17 1.18 9.15
C GLN A 55 3.16 0.08 9.48
N LEU A 56 2.80 -0.11 10.75
CA LEU A 56 1.80 -1.10 11.15
C LEU A 56 0.42 -0.76 10.58
N TRP A 57 0.05 0.53 10.55
CA TRP A 57 -1.19 0.97 9.92
C TRP A 57 -1.19 0.68 8.42
N PHE A 58 -0.09 0.96 7.71
CA PHE A 58 0.03 0.62 6.28
C PHE A 58 -0.10 -0.88 6.05
N LEU A 59 0.55 -1.70 6.88
CA LEU A 59 0.46 -3.16 6.81
C LEU A 59 -1.00 -3.66 6.96
N LEU A 60 -1.71 -3.14 7.96
CA LEU A 60 -3.11 -3.52 8.23
C LEU A 60 -4.06 -3.10 7.10
N GLN A 61 -3.91 -1.89 6.56
CA GLN A 61 -4.71 -1.45 5.41
C GLN A 61 -4.53 -2.36 4.20
N ARG A 62 -3.29 -2.78 3.90
CA ARG A 62 -3.03 -3.71 2.79
C ARG A 62 -3.69 -5.05 3.01
N TYR A 63 -3.64 -5.57 4.24
CA TYR A 63 -4.27 -6.83 4.56
C TYR A 63 -5.79 -6.75 4.33
N GLN A 64 -6.42 -5.65 4.75
CA GLN A 64 -7.83 -5.39 4.50
C GLN A 64 -8.15 -5.34 2.99
N GLN A 65 -7.36 -4.58 2.21
CA GLN A 65 -7.50 -4.51 0.75
C GLN A 65 -7.35 -5.89 0.09
N GLN A 66 -6.39 -6.72 0.54
CA GLN A 66 -6.21 -8.08 0.03
C GLN A 66 -7.40 -8.99 0.35
N GLN A 67 -7.99 -8.86 1.54
CA GLN A 67 -9.21 -9.61 1.87
C GLN A 67 -10.38 -9.21 0.97
N ASP A 68 -10.56 -7.92 0.73
CA ASP A 68 -11.60 -7.41 -0.18
C ASP A 68 -11.39 -7.91 -1.61
N LEU A 69 -10.15 -7.96 -2.09
CA LEU A 69 -9.82 -8.52 -3.40
C LEU A 69 -10.15 -10.01 -3.50
N ARG A 70 -10.00 -10.80 -2.42
CA ARG A 70 -10.32 -12.23 -2.42
C ARG A 70 -11.82 -12.51 -2.42
N GLN A 71 -12.64 -11.66 -1.81
CA GLN A 71 -14.08 -11.89 -1.74
C GLN A 71 -14.82 -11.64 -3.06
N VAL A 72 -14.27 -10.81 -3.94
CA VAL A 72 -15.03 -10.25 -5.07
C VAL A 72 -14.95 -11.10 -6.35
N ASP A 73 -14.05 -12.09 -6.44
CA ASP A 73 -13.42 -12.35 -7.74
C ASP A 73 -13.65 -13.73 -8.38
N MET A 74 -14.87 -13.99 -8.86
CA MET A 74 -15.09 -14.97 -9.95
C MET A 74 -15.09 -14.33 -11.35
N PHE A 75 -15.11 -12.99 -11.47
CA PHE A 75 -15.41 -12.31 -12.74
C PHE A 75 -14.42 -11.21 -13.17
N GLN A 76 -13.50 -10.75 -12.32
CA GLN A 76 -12.55 -9.67 -12.61
C GLN A 76 -11.08 -10.09 -12.46
N ASN A 77 -10.59 -10.86 -13.44
CA ASN A 77 -9.23 -11.39 -13.45
C ASN A 77 -8.07 -10.38 -13.50
N LEU A 78 -8.31 -9.06 -13.42
CA LEU A 78 -7.29 -8.00 -13.55
C LEU A 78 -7.47 -6.92 -12.48
N VAL A 79 -6.40 -6.63 -11.73
CA VAL A 79 -6.29 -5.50 -10.80
C VAL A 79 -5.31 -4.48 -11.35
N ILE A 80 -5.70 -3.21 -11.31
CA ILE A 80 -4.85 -2.05 -11.55
C ILE A 80 -4.67 -1.29 -10.25
N THR A 81 -3.42 -0.92 -9.93
CA THR A 81 -3.09 -0.11 -8.76
C THR A 81 -2.02 0.93 -9.08
N ASP A 82 -1.95 1.99 -8.29
CA ASP A 82 -0.92 3.04 -8.38
C ASP A 82 0.24 2.86 -7.39
N TYR A 83 0.35 1.68 -6.78
CA TYR A 83 1.37 1.39 -5.78
C TYR A 83 1.76 -0.10 -5.70
N MET A 84 3.04 -0.40 -5.43
CA MET A 84 3.56 -1.76 -5.25
C MET A 84 3.64 -2.20 -3.79
N PHE A 85 2.95 -3.29 -3.44
CA PHE A 85 3.04 -3.91 -2.10
C PHE A 85 4.48 -4.11 -1.58
N VAL A 86 5.41 -4.50 -2.45
CA VAL A 86 6.83 -4.74 -2.10
C VAL A 86 7.50 -3.50 -1.51
N LYS A 87 7.05 -2.29 -1.84
CA LYS A 87 7.63 -1.05 -1.32
C LYS A 87 7.40 -0.84 0.17
N ASP A 88 6.41 -1.49 0.77
CA ASP A 88 6.12 -1.30 2.20
C ASP A 88 7.16 -1.93 3.07
N ARG A 89 7.55 -3.16 2.72
CA ARG A 89 8.67 -3.79 3.41
C ARG A 89 9.97 -3.00 3.21
N LEU A 90 10.15 -2.38 2.04
CA LEU A 90 11.27 -1.46 1.81
C LEU A 90 11.17 -0.23 2.73
N PHE A 91 10.01 0.42 2.81
CA PHE A 91 9.75 1.55 3.69
C PHE A 91 9.95 1.18 5.17
N ALA A 92 9.46 0.04 5.60
CA ALA A 92 9.69 -0.52 6.92
C ALA A 92 11.19 -0.68 7.18
N SER A 93 11.94 -1.30 6.26
CA SER A 93 13.39 -1.49 6.41
C SER A 93 14.20 -0.19 6.47
N LEU A 94 13.68 0.91 5.93
CA LEU A 94 14.34 2.22 5.93
C LEU A 94 14.05 3.03 7.19
N ASN A 95 12.90 2.79 7.85
CA ASN A 95 12.42 3.63 8.94
C ASN A 95 12.34 2.91 10.30
N LEU A 96 12.32 1.57 10.32
CA LEU A 96 12.21 0.79 11.54
C LEU A 96 13.58 0.36 12.06
N SER A 97 13.73 0.38 13.39
CA SER A 97 14.84 -0.28 14.05
C SER A 97 14.76 -1.81 13.88
N GLU A 98 15.86 -2.52 14.15
CA GLU A 98 15.90 -3.99 14.06
C GLU A 98 14.82 -4.67 14.90
N LYS A 99 14.54 -4.16 16.10
CA LYS A 99 13.50 -4.70 16.99
C LYS A 99 12.09 -4.49 16.42
N GLU A 100 11.83 -3.29 15.89
CA GLU A 100 10.55 -2.95 15.26
C GLU A 100 10.35 -3.73 13.96
N MET A 101 11.41 -3.89 13.16
CA MET A 101 11.38 -4.70 11.95
C MET A 101 11.08 -6.17 12.27
N SER A 102 11.68 -6.71 13.34
CA SER A 102 11.36 -8.06 13.81
C SER A 102 9.88 -8.20 14.20
N LEU A 103 9.28 -7.19 14.84
CA LEU A 103 7.85 -7.20 15.17
C LEU A 103 6.99 -7.05 13.92
N TYR A 104 7.32 -6.13 13.01
CA TYR A 104 6.65 -5.95 11.73
C TYR A 104 6.58 -7.28 10.96
N ASP A 105 7.71 -8.00 10.86
CA ASP A 105 7.79 -9.29 10.17
C ASP A 105 6.90 -10.36 10.82
N THR A 106 6.63 -10.31 12.13
CA THR A 106 5.69 -11.26 12.78
C THR A 106 4.23 -11.03 12.37
N VAL A 107 3.87 -9.79 12.01
CA VAL A 107 2.51 -9.43 11.59
C VAL A 107 2.36 -9.59 10.07
N ALA A 108 3.42 -9.38 9.31
CA ALA A 108 3.40 -9.43 7.85
C ALA A 108 3.41 -10.85 7.25
N ASN A 109 3.69 -11.88 8.07
CA ASN A 109 3.76 -13.29 7.65
C ASN A 109 2.42 -14.02 7.71
#